data_AF-A0A7W5YJH0-F1
#
_entry.id   AF-A0A7W5YJH0-F1
#
_cell.length_a   1.000
_cell.length_b   1.000
_cell.length_c   1.000
_cell.angle_alpha   90.00
_cell.angle_beta   90.00
_cell.angle_gamma   90.00
#
_symmetry.space_group_name_H-M   'P 1'
#
loop_
_entity.id
_entity.type
_entity.pdbx_description
1 polymer ?
#
loop_
_entity_poly.entity_id
_entity_poly.type
_entity_poly.pdbx_seq_one_letter_code
_entity_poly.pdbx_strand_id
1 'polypeptide(L)'
;MAAMALKEQDTRDFGDIVAQRRKRLIGHDWYAIRTAPGTQRMARHVEGAPISRVGESIIERNLRNEGISVYMPAYWYESIHHRTRKVIQRRLPLLVGYAFVNLENLNFEKVRDVEGVVCFLRSEFGPIRFSGDDLAVIAAEELSRRQEFRRERITRIQTETAGQVMQLRGNLRKILPKGRGNRINLKDQALIAIKGMKPEMQSKVMGMLLQLEQLEAYEGLETIDRVA
;
A
#
# COMPACT_ATOMS: atom_id res chain seq x y z
N MET A 1 25.61 -2.36 -5.41
CA MET A 1 25.87 -0.94 -5.06
C MET A 1 24.56 -0.16 -4.94
N ALA A 2 23.64 -0.24 -5.92
CA ALA A 2 22.30 0.39 -5.83
C ALA A 2 21.45 -0.08 -4.63
N ALA A 3 21.43 -1.39 -4.35
CA ALA A 3 20.68 -1.97 -3.23
C ALA A 3 21.13 -1.50 -1.82
N MET A 4 22.38 -1.04 -1.67
CA MET A 4 22.89 -0.52 -0.39
C MET A 4 22.49 0.95 -0.20
N ALA A 5 22.53 1.74 -1.27
CA ALA A 5 22.06 3.12 -1.27
C ALA A 5 20.54 3.21 -1.04
N LEU A 6 19.75 2.26 -1.57
CA LEU A 6 18.31 2.15 -1.34
C LEU A 6 17.96 1.80 0.11
N LYS A 7 18.71 0.89 0.75
CA LYS A 7 18.51 0.57 2.17
C LYS A 7 18.74 1.78 3.08
N GLU A 8 19.70 2.64 2.72
CA GLU A 8 19.96 3.91 3.41
C GLU A 8 18.89 4.97 3.13
N GLN A 9 18.30 5.00 1.93
CA GLN A 9 17.17 5.88 1.61
C GLN A 9 15.86 5.43 2.26
N ASP A 10 15.58 4.12 2.29
CA ASP A 10 14.44 3.50 2.98
C ASP A 10 14.45 3.82 4.48
N THR A 11 15.61 3.73 5.12
CA THR A 11 15.78 4.05 6.54
C THR A 11 15.64 5.54 6.83
N ARG A 12 16.02 6.41 5.89
CA ARG A 12 15.84 7.86 5.99
C ARG A 12 14.37 8.27 5.78
N ASP A 13 13.71 7.82 4.71
CA ASP A 13 12.28 8.12 4.45
C ASP A 13 11.37 7.51 5.54
N PHE A 14 11.68 6.30 6.03
CA PHE A 14 10.98 5.69 7.17
C PHE A 14 11.24 6.44 8.46
N GLY A 15 12.50 6.84 8.71
CA GLY A 15 12.88 7.69 9.83
C GLY A 15 12.11 9.00 9.82
N ASP A 16 11.95 9.62 8.65
CA ASP A 16 11.21 10.86 8.46
C ASP A 16 9.69 10.68 8.61
N ILE A 17 9.10 9.59 8.11
CA ILE A 17 7.68 9.30 8.31
C ILE A 17 7.38 9.02 9.79
N VAL A 18 8.22 8.24 10.46
CA VAL A 18 8.07 7.92 11.89
C VAL A 18 8.36 9.16 12.73
N ALA A 19 9.38 9.95 12.42
CA ALA A 19 9.70 11.19 13.09
C ALA A 19 8.61 12.24 12.87
N GLN A 20 8.03 12.34 11.67
CA GLN A 20 6.94 13.25 11.35
C GLN A 20 5.62 12.80 12.00
N ARG A 21 5.34 11.50 12.09
CA ARG A 21 4.21 10.95 12.87
C ARG A 21 4.41 11.16 14.37
N ARG A 22 5.59 10.87 14.91
CA ARG A 22 5.95 11.20 16.30
C ARG A 22 5.81 12.69 16.56
N LYS A 23 6.34 13.55 15.68
CA LYS A 23 6.21 15.01 15.76
C LYS A 23 4.77 15.49 15.69
N ARG A 24 3.90 14.82 14.92
CA ARG A 24 2.44 15.09 14.94
C ARG A 24 1.80 14.68 16.27
N LEU A 25 2.28 13.61 16.90
CA LEU A 25 1.88 13.17 18.24
C LEU A 25 2.52 13.98 19.38
N ILE A 26 3.47 14.88 19.09
CA ILE A 26 3.99 15.85 20.07
C ILE A 26 2.90 16.91 20.28
N GLY A 27 2.15 16.71 21.34
CA GLY A 27 1.06 17.54 21.81
C GLY A 27 0.43 16.81 22.99
N HIS A 28 0.25 17.51 24.11
CA HIS A 28 -0.15 16.84 25.36
C HIS A 28 -1.64 16.50 25.42
N ASP A 29 -2.44 16.99 24.45
CA ASP A 29 -3.90 16.97 24.54
C ASP A 29 -4.55 16.37 23.28
N TRP A 30 -4.51 15.04 23.22
CA TRP A 30 -5.28 14.27 22.24
C TRP A 30 -6.66 13.93 22.78
N TYR A 31 -7.67 14.04 21.92
CA TYR A 31 -9.06 13.73 22.28
C TYR A 31 -9.66 12.77 21.26
N ALA A 32 -10.43 11.80 21.75
CA ALA A 32 -11.20 10.93 20.88
C ALA A 32 -12.53 11.58 20.48
N ILE A 33 -12.82 11.52 19.19
CA ILE A 33 -14.11 11.91 18.62
C ILE A 33 -14.84 10.69 18.08
N ARG A 34 -16.16 10.70 18.21
CA ARG A 34 -17.06 9.80 17.51
C ARG A 34 -17.34 10.39 16.13
N THR A 35 -17.19 9.54 15.12
CA THR A 35 -17.36 9.87 13.71
C THR A 35 -18.72 9.35 13.22
N ALA A 36 -19.33 10.10 12.30
CA ALA A 36 -20.60 9.72 11.71
C ALA A 36 -20.44 8.48 10.82
N PRO A 37 -21.46 7.60 10.75
CA PRO A 37 -21.42 6.47 9.84
C PRO A 37 -21.13 6.90 8.40
N GLY A 38 -20.20 6.21 7.74
CA GLY A 38 -19.84 6.48 6.34
C GLY A 38 -18.69 7.48 6.16
N THR A 39 -18.29 8.25 7.17
CA THR A 39 -17.20 9.24 7.05
C THR A 39 -15.81 8.63 7.22
N GLN A 40 -15.72 7.42 7.76
CA GLN A 40 -14.49 6.63 7.78
C GLN A 40 -14.18 5.91 6.46
N ARG A 41 -15.02 6.09 5.42
CA ARG A 41 -14.72 5.57 4.08
C ARG A 41 -13.52 6.29 3.49
N MET A 42 -12.78 5.58 2.64
CA MET A 42 -11.66 6.16 1.91
C MET A 42 -12.15 7.30 1.03
N ALA A 43 -11.56 8.47 1.20
CA ALA A 43 -11.95 9.66 0.48
C ALA A 43 -11.33 9.66 -0.93
N ARG A 44 -12.01 10.30 -1.89
CA ARG A 44 -11.53 10.39 -3.28
C ARG A 44 -10.16 11.06 -3.31
N HIS A 45 -9.18 10.52 -4.03
CA HIS A 45 -7.86 11.14 -4.16
C HIS A 45 -7.98 12.57 -4.69
N VAL A 46 -7.20 13.49 -4.10
CA VAL A 46 -7.13 14.90 -4.50
C VAL A 46 -5.82 15.10 -5.27
N GLU A 47 -5.92 15.55 -6.52
CA GLU A 47 -4.74 15.80 -7.36
C GLU A 47 -3.86 16.88 -6.73
N GLY A 48 -2.54 16.65 -6.71
CA GLY A 48 -1.56 17.57 -6.11
C GLY A 48 -1.45 17.50 -4.58
N ALA A 49 -2.25 16.67 -3.91
CA ALA A 49 -2.10 16.46 -2.47
C ALA A 49 -0.78 15.73 -2.14
N PRO A 50 -0.15 16.03 -0.99
CA PRO A 50 1.03 15.31 -0.55
C PRO A 50 0.77 13.80 -0.43
N ILE A 51 1.81 12.99 -0.65
CA ILE A 51 1.76 11.52 -0.52
C ILE A 51 1.16 11.09 0.83
N SER A 52 1.39 11.87 1.89
CA SER A 52 0.83 11.63 3.23
C SER A 52 -0.70 11.74 3.36
N ARG A 53 -1.41 12.20 2.32
CA ARG A 53 -2.88 12.25 2.23
C ARG A 53 -3.47 11.14 1.36
N VAL A 54 -2.63 10.30 0.74
CA VAL A 54 -3.11 9.16 -0.06
C VAL A 54 -3.85 8.18 0.84
N GLY A 55 -5.07 7.81 0.42
CA GLY A 55 -5.92 6.90 1.18
C GLY A 55 -6.48 7.49 2.48
N GLU A 56 -6.46 8.81 2.68
CA GLU A 56 -7.13 9.43 3.84
C GLU A 56 -8.63 9.11 3.84
N SER A 57 -9.24 9.04 5.02
CA SER A 57 -10.69 8.94 5.15
C SER A 57 -11.36 10.30 4.96
N ILE A 58 -12.68 10.31 4.73
CA ILE A 58 -13.43 11.55 4.54
C ILE A 58 -13.31 12.42 5.79
N ILE A 59 -13.39 11.81 6.98
CA ILE A 59 -13.25 12.55 8.23
C ILE A 59 -11.84 13.11 8.44
N GLU A 60 -10.79 12.35 8.12
CA GLU A 60 -9.42 12.88 8.20
C GLU A 60 -9.21 14.06 7.25
N ARG A 61 -9.80 13.99 6.05
CA ARG A 61 -9.78 15.09 5.10
C ARG A 61 -10.45 16.33 5.66
N ASN A 62 -11.69 16.19 6.11
CA ASN A 62 -12.50 17.31 6.57
C ASN A 62 -11.80 18.02 7.74
N LEU A 63 -11.30 17.27 8.71
CA LEU A 63 -10.54 17.82 9.84
C LEU A 63 -9.24 18.52 9.39
N ARG A 64 -8.48 17.92 8.46
CA ARG A 64 -7.24 18.54 7.97
C ARG A 64 -7.47 19.78 7.14
N ASN A 65 -8.57 19.85 6.39
CA ASN A 65 -8.93 21.04 5.64
C ASN A 65 -9.23 22.22 6.57
N GLU A 66 -9.77 21.94 7.76
CA GLU A 66 -9.96 22.92 8.84
C GLU A 66 -8.67 23.22 9.64
N GLY A 67 -7.53 22.66 9.25
CA GLY A 67 -6.25 22.81 9.93
C GLY A 67 -6.14 22.04 11.25
N ILE A 68 -7.01 21.05 11.47
CA ILE A 68 -7.00 20.22 12.69
C ILE A 68 -6.11 18.99 12.46
N SER A 69 -5.17 18.78 13.38
CA SER A 69 -4.33 17.58 13.41
C SER A 69 -5.16 16.38 13.83
N VAL A 70 -5.24 15.38 12.95
CA VAL A 70 -6.05 14.17 13.13
C VAL A 70 -5.21 12.91 12.91
N TYR A 71 -5.46 11.94 13.77
CA TYR A 71 -4.94 10.60 13.72
C TYR A 71 -6.11 9.60 13.75
N MET A 72 -6.29 8.85 12.66
CA MET A 72 -7.24 7.74 12.60
C MET A 72 -6.49 6.43 12.33
N PRO A 73 -6.37 5.55 13.35
CA PRO A 73 -5.74 4.24 13.19
C PRO A 73 -6.44 3.43 12.11
N ALA A 74 -5.68 2.95 11.12
CA ALA A 74 -6.25 2.24 9.98
C ALA A 74 -5.26 1.30 9.28
N TYR A 75 -5.76 0.18 8.76
CA TYR A 75 -4.96 -0.83 8.05
C TYR A 75 -5.42 -0.97 6.60
N TRP A 76 -4.54 -1.48 5.74
CA TRP A 76 -4.85 -1.78 4.35
C TRP A 76 -5.32 -3.21 4.20
N TYR A 77 -6.29 -3.40 3.33
CA TYR A 77 -6.88 -4.68 3.01
C TYR A 77 -7.00 -4.82 1.50
N GLU A 78 -6.63 -6.00 0.99
CA GLU A 78 -6.76 -6.36 -0.42
C GLU A 78 -7.79 -7.46 -0.59
N SER A 79 -8.69 -7.25 -1.55
CA SER A 79 -9.66 -8.25 -1.97
C SER A 79 -9.57 -8.44 -3.47
N ILE A 80 -9.67 -9.68 -3.93
CA ILE A 80 -9.70 -10.00 -5.36
C ILE A 80 -11.17 -10.16 -5.76
N HIS A 81 -11.62 -9.34 -6.71
CA HIS A 81 -12.97 -9.46 -7.23
C HIS A 81 -13.15 -10.82 -7.94
N HIS A 82 -14.05 -11.68 -7.45
CA HIS A 82 -14.22 -13.05 -7.98
C HIS A 82 -14.45 -13.12 -9.50
N ARG A 83 -15.28 -12.23 -10.07
CA ARG A 83 -15.58 -12.22 -11.52
C ARG A 83 -14.49 -11.60 -12.40
N THR A 84 -14.02 -10.39 -12.05
CA THR A 84 -13.07 -9.63 -12.88
C THR A 84 -11.61 -9.89 -12.54
N ARG A 85 -11.33 -10.58 -11.43
CA ARG A 85 -10.00 -10.81 -10.84
C ARG A 85 -9.19 -9.54 -10.58
N LYS A 86 -9.86 -8.37 -10.56
CA LYS A 86 -9.22 -7.11 -10.22
C LYS A 86 -8.90 -7.09 -8.73
N VAL A 87 -7.68 -6.71 -8.39
CA VAL A 87 -7.26 -6.45 -7.01
C VAL A 87 -7.88 -5.12 -6.57
N ILE A 88 -8.64 -5.16 -5.49
CA ILE A 88 -9.29 -4.00 -4.88
C ILE A 88 -8.56 -3.75 -3.55
N GLN A 89 -7.89 -2.60 -3.47
CA GLN A 89 -7.27 -2.12 -2.24
C GLN A 89 -8.22 -1.19 -1.49
N ARG A 90 -8.35 -1.38 -0.17
CA ARG A 90 -9.14 -0.54 0.70
C ARG A 90 -8.37 -0.25 1.98
N ARG A 91 -8.50 0.97 2.51
CA ARG A 91 -8.09 1.30 3.87
C ARG A 91 -9.30 1.19 4.80
N LEU A 92 -9.16 0.41 5.86
CA LEU A 92 -10.20 0.16 6.87
C LEU A 92 -9.73 0.70 8.22
N PRO A 93 -10.63 1.31 9.02
CA PRO A 93 -10.27 1.78 10.35
C PRO A 93 -9.98 0.58 11.28
N LEU A 94 -8.96 0.69 12.13
CA LEU A 94 -8.78 -0.25 13.24
C LEU A 94 -9.88 -0.05 14.30
N LEU A 95 -10.23 1.21 14.57
CA LEU A 95 -11.25 1.60 15.53
C LEU A 95 -12.45 2.20 14.78
N VAL A 96 -13.44 1.36 14.49
CA VAL A 96 -14.67 1.79 13.80
C VAL A 96 -15.43 2.80 14.65
N GLY A 97 -15.81 3.92 14.05
CA GLY A 97 -16.53 5.00 14.69
C GLY A 97 -15.67 6.02 15.43
N TYR A 98 -14.35 5.82 15.55
CA TYR A 98 -13.48 6.72 16.32
C TYR A 98 -12.33 7.30 15.50
N ALA A 99 -11.96 8.54 15.84
CA ALA A 99 -10.73 9.18 15.39
C ALA A 99 -10.18 10.03 16.54
N PHE A 100 -8.89 10.34 16.50
CA PHE A 100 -8.22 11.16 17.49
C PHE A 100 -7.85 12.52 16.89
N VAL A 101 -8.09 13.59 17.62
CA VAL A 101 -7.73 14.95 17.23
C VAL A 101 -6.80 15.55 18.26
N ASN A 102 -5.80 16.30 17.81
CA ASN A 102 -4.91 17.07 18.66
C ASN A 102 -5.44 18.50 18.74
N LEU A 103 -5.70 18.97 19.94
CA LEU A 103 -6.24 20.30 20.21
C LEU A 103 -5.28 21.10 21.09
N GLU A 104 -4.40 21.88 20.47
CA GLU A 104 -3.44 22.74 21.20
C GLU A 104 -4.15 23.84 22.02
N ASN A 105 -5.26 24.39 21.52
CA ASN A 105 -5.98 25.52 22.15
C ASN A 105 -7.33 25.12 22.79
N LEU A 106 -7.59 23.83 23.02
CA LEU A 106 -8.88 23.34 23.56
C LEU A 106 -10.13 23.82 22.78
N ASN A 107 -9.98 24.14 21.48
CA ASN A 107 -11.07 24.63 20.63
C ASN A 107 -12.01 23.49 20.21
N PHE A 108 -12.79 22.97 21.16
CA PHE A 108 -13.71 21.85 20.94
C PHE A 108 -14.85 22.20 19.97
N GLU A 109 -15.32 23.44 19.95
CA GLU A 109 -16.42 23.89 19.09
C GLU A 109 -16.06 23.76 17.62
N LYS A 110 -14.86 24.23 17.25
CA LYS A 110 -14.34 24.11 15.87
C LYS A 110 -14.36 22.67 15.35
N VAL A 111 -14.06 21.70 16.23
CA VAL A 111 -14.09 20.27 15.84
C VAL A 111 -15.52 19.75 15.71
N ARG A 112 -16.44 20.21 16.58
CA ARG A 112 -17.86 19.80 16.52
C ARG A 112 -18.55 20.30 15.25
N ASP A 113 -18.13 21.45 14.74
CA ASP A 113 -18.69 22.04 13.52
C ASP A 113 -18.22 21.31 12.24
N VAL A 114 -17.20 20.44 12.33
CA VAL A 114 -16.71 19.70 11.16
C VAL A 114 -17.69 18.61 10.74
N GLU A 115 -18.03 18.61 9.45
CA GLU A 115 -18.89 17.58 8.86
C GLU A 115 -18.33 16.17 9.11
N GLY A 116 -19.15 15.35 9.77
CA GLY A 116 -18.83 13.97 10.07
C GLY A 116 -18.31 13.73 11.48
N VAL A 117 -18.14 14.77 12.29
CA VAL A 117 -17.96 14.65 13.75
C VAL A 117 -19.34 14.58 14.41
N VAL A 118 -19.53 13.62 15.31
CA VAL A 118 -20.79 13.48 16.06
C VAL A 118 -20.64 14.09 17.44
N CYS A 119 -19.63 13.66 18.20
CA CYS A 119 -19.37 14.16 19.54
C CYS A 119 -17.96 13.77 20.00
N PHE A 120 -17.50 14.38 21.08
CA PHE A 120 -16.32 13.94 21.80
C PHE A 120 -16.66 12.77 22.72
N LEU A 121 -15.71 11.84 22.86
CA LEU A 121 -15.79 10.83 23.92
C LEU A 121 -15.62 11.54 25.27
N ARG A 122 -16.54 11.31 26.19
CA ARG A 122 -16.63 12.03 27.47
C ARG A 122 -16.70 11.07 28.66
N SER A 123 -16.08 11.47 29.76
CA SER A 123 -16.34 10.96 31.10
C SER A 123 -17.35 11.86 31.83
N GLU A 124 -17.57 11.60 33.11
CA GLU A 124 -18.38 12.44 33.99
C GLU A 124 -17.84 13.88 34.10
N PHE A 125 -16.53 14.06 33.94
CA PHE A 125 -15.84 15.35 34.12
C PHE A 125 -15.55 16.10 32.81
N GLY A 126 -15.97 15.57 31.64
CA GLY A 126 -15.77 16.20 30.33
C GLY A 126 -15.09 15.30 29.30
N PRO A 127 -14.59 15.87 28.18
CA PRO A 127 -13.88 15.11 27.15
C PRO A 127 -12.67 14.34 27.69
N ILE A 128 -12.52 13.07 27.31
CA ILE A 128 -11.41 12.23 27.74
C ILE A 128 -10.16 12.61 26.96
N ARG A 129 -9.09 12.93 27.70
CA ARG A 129 -7.76 13.14 27.15
C ARG A 129 -6.99 11.83 27.06
N PHE A 130 -6.35 11.62 25.92
CA PHE A 130 -5.43 10.51 25.66
C PHE A 130 -4.00 11.02 25.66
N SER A 131 -3.09 10.26 26.25
CA SER A 131 -1.66 10.59 26.17
C SER A 131 -1.12 10.26 24.77
N GLY A 132 -0.07 10.95 24.36
CA GLY A 132 0.66 10.61 23.15
C GLY A 132 1.24 9.20 23.19
N ASP A 133 1.58 8.70 24.39
CA ASP A 133 2.12 7.36 24.60
C ASP A 133 1.07 6.27 24.34
N ASP A 134 -0.17 6.47 24.78
CA ASP A 134 -1.28 5.55 24.50
C ASP A 134 -1.53 5.44 22.99
N LEU A 135 -1.50 6.58 22.29
CA LEU A 135 -1.64 6.61 20.84
C LEU A 135 -0.44 6.02 20.13
N ALA A 136 0.77 6.13 20.70
CA ALA A 136 1.97 5.54 20.15
C ALA A 136 1.90 4.00 20.14
N VAL A 137 1.28 3.38 21.15
CA VAL A 137 1.03 1.93 21.17
C VAL A 137 0.12 1.52 20.00
N ILE A 138 -0.98 2.25 19.78
CA ILE A 138 -1.89 2.00 18.66
C ILE A 138 -1.17 2.24 17.32
N ALA A 139 -0.34 3.27 17.24
CA ALA A 139 0.44 3.57 16.04
C ALA A 139 1.49 2.49 15.74
N ALA A 140 2.08 1.87 16.76
CA ALA A 140 2.99 0.75 16.59
C ALA A 140 2.27 -0.48 16.01
N GLU A 141 1.07 -0.79 16.50
CA GLU A 141 0.25 -1.88 15.95
C GLU A 141 -0.20 -1.61 14.50
N GLU A 142 -0.61 -0.37 14.17
CA GLU A 142 -0.90 0.04 12.80
C GLU A 142 0.30 -0.23 11.88
N LEU A 143 1.50 0.13 12.35
CA LEU A 143 2.74 -0.02 11.60
C LEU A 143 3.07 -1.49 11.34
N SER A 144 2.97 -2.35 12.35
CA SER A 144 3.17 -3.80 12.23
C SER A 144 2.24 -4.40 11.16
N ARG A 145 0.94 -4.09 11.22
CA ARG A 145 -0.03 -4.57 10.21
C ARG A 145 0.27 -4.05 8.80
N ARG A 146 0.75 -2.82 8.68
CA ARG A 146 1.16 -2.27 7.38
C ARG A 146 2.37 -3.00 6.81
N GLN A 147 3.33 -3.38 7.65
CA GLN A 147 4.49 -4.17 7.24
C GLN A 147 4.07 -5.58 6.80
N GLU A 148 3.18 -6.23 7.55
CA GLU A 148 2.63 -7.53 7.18
C GLU A 148 1.90 -7.48 5.84
N PHE A 149 1.01 -6.51 5.66
CA PHE A 149 0.29 -6.29 4.40
C PHE A 149 1.25 -6.09 3.21
N ARG A 150 2.30 -5.29 3.40
CA ARG A 150 3.34 -5.08 2.37
C ARG A 150 4.05 -6.40 2.04
N ARG A 151 4.45 -7.16 3.05
CA ARG A 151 5.13 -8.45 2.89
C ARG A 151 4.24 -9.43 2.14
N GLU A 152 2.99 -9.59 2.54
CA GLU A 152 2.01 -10.48 1.89
C GLU A 152 1.80 -10.09 0.43
N ARG A 153 1.67 -8.79 0.14
CA ARG A 153 1.53 -8.28 -1.22
C ARG A 153 2.76 -8.60 -2.09
N ILE A 154 3.96 -8.36 -1.57
CA ILE A 154 5.22 -8.68 -2.26
C ILE A 154 5.31 -10.17 -2.53
N THR A 155 5.07 -11.01 -1.52
CA THR A 155 5.09 -12.47 -1.67
C THR A 155 4.08 -12.94 -2.71
N ARG A 156 2.85 -12.42 -2.71
CA ARG A 156 1.85 -12.77 -3.71
C ARG A 156 2.27 -12.37 -5.13
N ILE A 157 2.80 -11.17 -5.31
CA ILE A 157 3.27 -10.71 -6.63
C ILE A 157 4.42 -11.60 -7.10
N GLN A 158 5.36 -11.96 -6.21
CA GLN A 158 6.45 -12.87 -6.53
C GLN A 158 5.97 -14.29 -6.89
N THR A 159 4.97 -14.83 -6.21
CA THR A 159 4.44 -16.16 -6.54
C THR A 159 3.64 -16.15 -7.84
N GLU A 160 2.88 -15.09 -8.11
CA GLU A 160 2.17 -14.91 -9.39
C GLU A 160 3.14 -14.75 -10.56
N THR A 161 4.18 -13.91 -10.43
CA THR A 161 5.20 -13.75 -11.47
C THR A 161 5.97 -15.05 -11.70
N ALA A 162 6.38 -15.74 -10.64
CA ALA A 162 7.03 -17.04 -10.76
C ALA A 162 6.13 -18.08 -11.46
N GLY A 163 4.83 -18.11 -11.13
CA GLY A 163 3.84 -18.96 -11.78
C GLY A 163 3.71 -18.66 -13.28
N GLN A 164 3.61 -17.39 -13.66
CA GLN A 164 3.55 -16.95 -15.06
C GLN A 164 4.82 -17.32 -15.83
N VAL A 165 6.00 -17.11 -15.23
CA VAL A 165 7.29 -17.50 -15.80
C VAL A 165 7.34 -19.01 -16.04
N MET A 166 6.91 -19.82 -15.06
CA MET A 166 6.84 -21.27 -15.23
C MET A 166 5.88 -21.68 -16.35
N GLN A 167 4.72 -21.03 -16.45
CA GLN A 167 3.72 -21.31 -17.50
C GLN A 167 4.26 -20.98 -18.89
N LEU A 168 4.89 -19.81 -19.06
CA LEU A 168 5.51 -19.39 -20.32
C LEU A 168 6.67 -20.31 -20.72
N ARG A 169 7.54 -20.67 -19.77
CA ARG A 169 8.62 -21.66 -20.00
C ARG A 169 8.06 -23.03 -20.38
N GLY A 170 6.96 -23.46 -19.75
CA GLY A 170 6.26 -24.69 -20.08
C GLY A 170 5.67 -24.68 -21.50
N ASN A 171 5.06 -23.56 -21.91
CA ASN A 171 4.52 -23.37 -23.25
C ASN A 171 5.62 -23.35 -24.32
N LEU A 172 6.73 -22.67 -24.06
CA LEU A 172 7.90 -22.67 -24.94
C LEU A 172 8.45 -24.09 -25.13
N ARG A 173 8.59 -24.87 -24.06
CA ARG A 173 9.05 -26.27 -24.14
C ARG A 173 8.16 -27.17 -25.00
N LYS A 174 6.86 -26.88 -25.11
CA LYS A 174 5.93 -27.63 -25.97
C LYS A 174 6.09 -27.30 -27.46
N ILE A 175 6.49 -26.07 -27.76
CA ILE A 175 6.63 -25.56 -29.14
C ILE A 175 8.01 -25.86 -29.71
N LEU A 176 9.05 -25.80 -28.88
CA LEU A 176 10.43 -26.01 -29.31
C LEU A 176 10.73 -27.50 -29.58
N PRO A 177 11.66 -27.80 -30.51
CA PRO A 177 12.06 -29.16 -30.78
C PRO A 177 12.65 -29.85 -29.53
N LYS A 178 12.24 -31.10 -29.31
CA LYS A 178 12.71 -31.93 -28.19
C LYS A 178 14.19 -32.31 -28.39
N GLY A 179 14.93 -32.50 -27.30
CA GLY A 179 16.36 -32.86 -27.34
C GLY A 179 17.34 -31.73 -26.96
N ARG A 180 16.90 -30.77 -26.12
CA ARG A 180 17.78 -29.71 -25.61
C ARG A 180 18.95 -30.31 -24.81
N GLY A 181 20.18 -29.93 -25.14
CA GLY A 181 21.33 -30.17 -24.27
C GLY A 181 21.20 -29.43 -22.94
N ASN A 182 21.54 -30.07 -21.81
CA ASN A 182 21.35 -29.49 -20.47
C ASN A 182 22.00 -28.10 -20.27
N ARG A 183 23.05 -27.77 -21.04
CA ARG A 183 23.84 -26.53 -20.94
C ARG A 183 23.27 -25.30 -21.68
N ILE A 184 22.26 -25.44 -22.53
CA ILE A 184 21.75 -24.33 -23.36
C ILE A 184 20.59 -23.65 -22.62
N ASN A 185 20.55 -22.31 -22.49
CA ASN A 185 19.40 -21.63 -21.90
C ASN A 185 18.15 -21.77 -22.80
N LEU A 186 16.95 -21.78 -22.20
CA LEU A 186 15.71 -21.94 -22.96
C LEU A 186 15.46 -20.76 -23.91
N LYS A 187 15.86 -19.54 -23.52
CA LYS A 187 15.77 -18.34 -24.37
C LYS A 187 16.66 -18.46 -25.60
N ASP A 188 17.92 -18.85 -25.43
CA ASP A 188 18.89 -19.00 -26.52
C ASP A 188 18.47 -20.11 -27.50
N GLN A 189 17.96 -21.22 -26.98
CA GLN A 189 17.41 -22.29 -27.80
C GLN A 189 16.21 -21.81 -28.63
N ALA A 190 15.33 -21.00 -28.03
CA ALA A 190 14.19 -20.44 -28.73
C ALA A 190 14.63 -19.54 -29.89
N LEU A 191 15.59 -18.63 -29.67
CA LEU A 191 16.12 -17.75 -30.70
C LEU A 191 16.74 -18.51 -31.88
N ILE A 192 17.45 -19.61 -31.61
CA ILE A 192 18.02 -20.47 -32.66
C ILE A 192 16.91 -21.19 -33.43
N ALA A 193 15.92 -21.74 -32.73
CA ALA A 193 14.85 -22.52 -33.34
C ALA A 193 13.88 -21.68 -34.18
N ILE A 194 13.66 -20.41 -33.81
CA ILE A 194 12.77 -19.47 -34.54
C ILE A 194 13.13 -19.39 -36.03
N LYS A 195 14.42 -19.40 -36.39
CA LYS A 195 14.89 -19.27 -37.78
C LYS A 195 14.36 -20.36 -38.73
N GLY A 196 14.04 -21.55 -38.20
CA GLY A 196 13.51 -22.68 -38.97
C GLY A 196 11.99 -22.85 -38.92
N MET A 197 11.25 -21.96 -38.25
CA MET A 197 9.80 -22.09 -38.04
C MET A 197 8.97 -21.29 -39.06
N LYS A 198 7.68 -21.65 -39.20
CA LYS A 198 6.68 -20.87 -39.95
C LYS A 198 6.49 -19.48 -39.32
N PRO A 199 6.22 -18.41 -40.11
CA PRO A 199 6.15 -17.03 -39.63
C PRO A 199 5.16 -16.81 -38.47
N GLU A 200 3.99 -17.46 -38.51
CA GLU A 200 3.00 -17.39 -37.41
C GLU A 200 3.55 -17.90 -36.07
N MET A 201 4.33 -18.98 -36.11
CA MET A 201 4.95 -19.56 -34.91
C MET A 201 6.12 -18.71 -34.42
N GLN A 202 6.86 -18.07 -35.33
CA GLN A 202 7.92 -17.12 -34.98
C GLN A 202 7.36 -15.94 -34.17
N SER A 203 6.27 -15.31 -34.64
CA SER A 203 5.62 -14.20 -33.93
C SER A 203 5.15 -14.63 -32.53
N LYS A 204 4.61 -15.84 -32.40
CA LYS A 204 4.15 -16.39 -31.12
C LYS A 204 5.30 -16.62 -30.13
N VAL A 205 6.42 -17.20 -30.58
CA VAL A 205 7.60 -17.44 -29.74
C VAL A 205 8.26 -16.12 -29.33
N MET A 206 8.38 -15.16 -30.25
CA MET A 206 8.89 -13.83 -29.94
C MET A 206 8.04 -13.10 -28.90
N GLY A 207 6.70 -13.18 -29.02
CA GLY A 207 5.79 -12.62 -28.01
C GLY A 207 5.99 -13.22 -26.62
N MET A 208 6.18 -14.54 -26.52
CA MET A 208 6.47 -15.21 -25.24
C MET A 208 7.85 -14.83 -24.67
N LEU A 209 8.86 -14.64 -25.52
CA LEU A 209 10.19 -14.21 -25.09
C LEU A 209 10.18 -12.79 -24.53
N LEU A 210 9.48 -11.87 -25.20
CA LEU A 210 9.29 -10.49 -24.72
C LEU A 210 8.56 -10.45 -23.38
N GLN A 211 7.50 -11.26 -23.22
CA GLN A 211 6.79 -11.37 -21.94
C GLN A 211 7.69 -11.93 -20.83
N LEU A 212 8.52 -12.94 -21.12
CA LEU A 212 9.49 -13.46 -20.16
C LEU A 212 10.54 -12.43 -19.78
N GLU A 213 11.03 -11.65 -20.74
CA GLU A 213 11.97 -10.57 -20.49
C GLU A 213 11.34 -9.47 -19.63
N GLN A 214 10.11 -9.07 -19.90
CA GLN A 214 9.38 -8.11 -19.06
C GLN A 214 9.15 -8.61 -17.63
N LEU A 215 8.79 -9.89 -17.46
CA LEU A 215 8.58 -10.48 -16.14
C LEU A 215 9.89 -10.69 -15.36
N GLU A 216 10.99 -10.98 -16.05
CA GLU A 216 12.32 -11.12 -15.43
C GLU A 216 12.97 -9.76 -15.15
N ALA A 217 12.69 -8.73 -15.96
CA ALA A 217 13.10 -7.35 -15.74
C ALA A 217 12.23 -6.62 -14.71
N TYR A 218 11.09 -7.20 -14.30
CA TYR A 218 10.25 -6.65 -13.25
C TYR A 218 10.95 -6.80 -11.89
N GLU A 219 11.77 -5.82 -11.54
CA GLU A 219 12.20 -5.56 -10.15
C GLU A 219 10.97 -5.10 -9.35
N GLY A 220 10.12 -6.06 -9.00
CA GLY A 220 8.81 -5.79 -8.42
C GLY A 220 8.80 -5.01 -7.10
N LEU A 221 9.94 -4.85 -6.44
CA LEU A 221 10.05 -4.01 -5.24
C LEU A 221 9.91 -2.51 -5.58
N GLU A 222 10.55 -2.00 -6.64
CA GLU A 222 10.63 -0.56 -6.89
C GLU A 222 9.31 0.09 -7.37
N THR A 223 8.45 -0.65 -8.05
CA THR A 223 7.15 -0.15 -8.55
C THR A 223 6.02 -0.27 -7.54
N ILE A 224 6.13 -1.19 -6.57
CA ILE A 224 5.17 -1.37 -5.48
C ILE A 224 5.25 -0.20 -4.49
N ASP A 225 6.45 0.35 -4.27
CA ASP A 225 6.72 1.41 -3.28
C ASP A 225 6.38 2.83 -3.77
N ARG A 226 6.33 3.09 -5.08
CA ARG A 226 5.89 4.39 -5.62
C ARG A 226 4.39 4.66 -5.48
N VAL A 227 3.60 3.63 -5.17
CA VAL A 227 2.12 3.69 -5.17
C VAL A 227 1.53 3.44 -3.76
N ALA A 228 2.33 3.02 -2.78
CA ALA A 228 1.91 2.65 -1.42
C ALA A 228 2.31 3.66 -0.34
#